data_AF-A0A8S9LKD1-F1
#
_entry.id   AF-A0A8S9LKD1-F1
#
_cell.length_a   1.000
_cell.length_b   1.000
_cell.length_c   1.000
_cell.angle_alpha   90.00
_cell.angle_beta   90.00
_cell.angle_gamma   90.00
#
_symmetry.space_group_name_H-M   'P 1'
#
loop_
_entity.id
_entity.type
_entity.pdbx_description
1 polymer ?
#
loop_
_entity_poly.entity_id
_entity_poly.type
_entity_poly.pdbx_seq_one_letter_code
_entity_poly.pdbx_strand_id
1 'polypeptide(L)'
;MIRKDVIDHTLEIWVSSNIDLGAVSWSKFLRTTSFCRVDFQAGSFFIDEEKKVAVVIDLDDGGQARTETRYNQRANIIGEDEYFKSVNVGEALNHGKHNKFGFVLPVFSCPLVCPYVPSSAQLQVQP
;
A
#
# COMPACT_ATOMS: atom_id res chain seq x y z
N MET A 1 -25.68 0.95 -25.41
CA MET A 1 -24.49 0.11 -25.18
C MET A 1 -23.26 0.96 -25.50
N ILE A 2 -22.77 1.73 -24.53
CA ILE A 2 -21.52 2.49 -24.67
C ILE A 2 -20.44 1.57 -24.10
N ARG A 3 -19.47 1.16 -24.92
CA ARG A 3 -18.26 0.51 -24.41
C ARG A 3 -17.60 1.55 -23.52
N LYS A 4 -17.70 1.38 -22.20
CA LYS A 4 -16.74 1.99 -21.28
C LYS A 4 -15.41 1.37 -21.68
N ASP A 5 -14.55 2.15 -22.30
CA ASP A 5 -13.16 1.76 -22.50
C ASP A 5 -12.62 1.41 -21.11
N VAL A 6 -12.48 0.11 -20.88
CA VAL A 6 -11.86 -0.42 -19.66
C VAL A 6 -10.40 -0.05 -19.79
N ILE A 7 -9.99 1.03 -19.13
CA ILE A 7 -8.57 1.30 -18.96
C ILE A 7 -8.07 0.21 -18.02
N ASP A 8 -7.46 -0.82 -18.60
CA ASP A 8 -6.77 -1.89 -17.88
C ASP A 8 -5.48 -1.29 -17.31
N HIS A 9 -5.50 -0.80 -16.07
CA HIS A 9 -4.26 -0.37 -15.42
C HIS A 9 -3.64 -1.54 -14.65
N THR A 10 -2.38 -1.82 -14.97
CA THR A 10 -1.59 -2.89 -14.37
C THR A 10 -0.68 -2.34 -13.26
N LEU A 11 -0.67 -2.98 -12.09
CA LEU A 11 0.37 -2.80 -11.08
C LEU A 11 1.49 -3.81 -11.34
N GLU A 12 2.72 -3.32 -11.50
CA GLU A 12 3.92 -4.15 -11.59
C GLU A 12 4.92 -3.78 -10.51
N ILE A 13 5.43 -4.79 -9.81
CA ILE A 13 6.52 -4.64 -8.84
C ILE A 13 7.75 -5.33 -9.40
N TRP A 14 8.86 -4.60 -9.44
CA TRP A 14 10.15 -5.07 -9.93
C TRP A 14 11.18 -4.97 -8.81
N VAL A 15 12.03 -5.98 -8.70
CA VAL A 15 13.06 -6.09 -7.65
C VAL A 15 14.42 -6.26 -8.31
N SER A 16 15.43 -5.61 -7.74
CA SER A 16 16.83 -5.77 -8.13
C SER A 16 17.67 -6.10 -6.90
N SER A 17 18.48 -7.16 -6.99
CA SER A 17 19.45 -7.53 -5.97
C SER A 17 20.87 -7.03 -6.27
N ASN A 18 21.12 -6.58 -7.50
CA ASN A 18 22.43 -6.16 -7.95
C ASN A 18 22.52 -4.63 -7.98
N ILE A 19 23.32 -4.08 -7.05
CA ILE A 19 23.63 -2.64 -6.94
C ILE A 19 25.05 -2.31 -7.42
N ASP A 20 25.72 -3.22 -8.14
CA ASP A 20 27.04 -2.96 -8.68
C ASP A 20 27.01 -1.76 -9.62
N LEU A 21 28.07 -0.95 -9.53
CA LEU A 21 28.25 0.27 -10.31
C LEU A 21 28.31 -0.05 -11.80
N GLY A 22 27.16 0.05 -12.47
CA GLY A 22 27.04 -0.05 -13.94
C GLY A 22 26.22 -1.22 -14.48
N ALA A 23 25.71 -2.13 -13.64
CA ALA A 23 24.91 -3.26 -14.10
C ALA A 23 23.73 -3.58 -13.16
N VAL A 24 22.70 -2.73 -13.16
CA VAL A 24 21.46 -3.02 -12.44
C VAL A 24 20.59 -3.96 -13.27
N SER A 25 20.35 -5.17 -12.75
CA SER A 25 19.43 -6.14 -13.34
C SER A 25 18.12 -6.15 -12.57
N TRP A 26 17.01 -5.88 -13.25
CA TRP A 26 15.67 -5.92 -12.67
C TRP A 26 14.97 -7.22 -13.02
N SER A 27 14.28 -7.79 -12.04
CA SER A 27 13.40 -8.94 -12.21
C SER A 27 11.99 -8.55 -11.84
N LYS A 28 11.01 -9.02 -12.61
CA LYS A 28 9.60 -8.80 -12.29
C LYS A 28 9.21 -9.70 -11.13
N PHE A 29 8.74 -9.11 -10.04
CA PHE A 29 8.28 -9.82 -8.85
C PHE A 29 6.79 -10.11 -8.91
N LEU A 30 5.98 -9.09 -9.23
CA LEU A 30 4.52 -9.21 -9.22
C LEU A 30 3.90 -8.41 -10.36
N ARG A 31 2.81 -8.92 -10.93
CA ARG A 31 1.96 -8.22 -11.88
C ARG A 31 0.49 -8.53 -11.58
N THR A 32 -0.35 -7.50 -11.48
CA THR A 32 -1.81 -7.63 -11.43
C THR A 32 -2.47 -6.58 -12.31
N THR A 33 -3.55 -6.93 -12.99
CA THR A 33 -4.33 -6.01 -13.85
C THR A 33 -5.44 -5.28 -13.09
N SER A 34 -5.54 -5.48 -11.79
CA SER A 34 -6.64 -4.99 -10.96
C SER A 34 -6.37 -3.62 -10.31
N PHE A 35 -6.26 -2.54 -11.11
CA PHE A 35 -6.07 -1.15 -10.60
C PHE A 35 -7.07 -0.73 -9.52
N CYS A 36 -8.32 -1.17 -9.64
CA CYS A 36 -9.44 -0.67 -8.83
C CYS A 36 -9.37 -1.08 -7.36
N ARG A 37 -8.30 -1.74 -6.93
CA ARG A 37 -8.17 -2.29 -5.57
C ARG A 37 -7.21 -1.52 -4.68
N VAL A 38 -6.36 -0.65 -5.24
CA VAL A 38 -5.33 0.09 -4.50
C VAL A 38 -5.17 1.49 -5.09
N ASP A 39 -5.15 2.52 -4.26
CA ASP A 39 -4.93 3.91 -4.70
C ASP A 39 -3.47 4.10 -5.18
N PHE A 40 -3.27 4.82 -6.30
CA PHE A 40 -1.93 5.21 -6.76
C PHE A 40 -1.24 6.20 -5.81
N GLN A 41 -2.00 6.85 -4.93
CA GLN A 41 -1.51 7.65 -3.80
C GLN A 41 -1.41 6.84 -2.51
N ALA A 42 -1.37 5.51 -2.59
CA ALA A 42 -1.10 4.64 -1.44
C ALA A 42 0.11 5.14 -0.64
N GLY A 43 0.00 5.06 0.69
CA GLY A 43 0.98 5.69 1.56
C GLY A 43 2.29 4.92 1.69
N SER A 44 2.22 3.60 1.70
CA SER A 44 3.40 2.75 1.88
C SER A 44 3.14 1.32 1.43
N PHE A 45 4.21 0.56 1.16
CA PHE A 45 4.10 -0.86 0.82
C PHE A 45 5.34 -1.64 1.27
N PHE A 46 5.19 -2.96 1.40
CA PHE A 46 6.31 -3.89 1.52
C PHE A 46 6.03 -5.16 0.71
N ILE A 47 7.09 -5.93 0.46
CA ILE A 47 7.01 -7.23 -0.19
C ILE A 47 7.53 -8.31 0.75
N ASP A 48 6.96 -9.51 0.62
CA ASP A 48 7.49 -10.74 1.21
C ASP A 48 7.86 -11.65 0.03
N GLU A 49 9.16 -11.76 -0.24
CA GLU A 49 9.67 -12.51 -1.39
C GLU A 49 9.43 -14.03 -1.25
N GLU A 50 9.46 -14.56 -0.02
CA GLU A 50 9.23 -15.99 0.25
C GLU A 50 7.76 -16.36 0.03
N LYS A 51 6.84 -15.52 0.53
CA LYS A 51 5.40 -15.72 0.34
C LYS A 51 4.90 -15.22 -1.01
N LYS A 52 5.75 -14.53 -1.78
CA LYS A 52 5.43 -13.89 -3.06
C LYS A 52 4.21 -12.97 -3.00
N VAL A 53 4.14 -12.14 -1.96
CA VAL A 53 3.05 -11.18 -1.79
C VAL A 53 3.59 -9.76 -1.64
N ALA A 54 2.81 -8.80 -2.10
CA ALA A 54 2.95 -7.40 -1.77
C ALA A 54 1.82 -6.98 -0.84
N VAL A 55 2.14 -6.18 0.17
CA VAL A 55 1.15 -5.55 1.04
C VAL A 55 1.24 -4.06 0.80
N VAL A 56 0.15 -3.47 0.30
CA VAL A 56 0.03 -2.04 0.09
C VAL A 56 -0.91 -1.45 1.12
N ILE A 57 -0.50 -0.37 1.77
CA ILE A 57 -1.34 0.36 2.71
C ILE A 57 -1.85 1.64 2.09
N ASP A 58 -3.17 1.79 2.06
CA ASP A 58 -3.86 2.97 1.57
C ASP A 58 -5.05 3.35 2.45
N LEU A 59 -5.74 4.42 2.06
CA LEU A 59 -6.96 4.87 2.69
C LEU A 59 -8.14 4.32 1.91
N ASP A 60 -9.10 3.76 2.63
CA ASP A 60 -10.38 3.36 2.08
C ASP A 60 -11.17 4.62 1.71
N ASP A 61 -11.12 5.02 0.45
CA ASP A 61 -11.92 6.15 -0.02
C ASP A 61 -13.41 5.82 -0.11
N GLY A 62 -13.82 4.55 0.03
CA GLY A 62 -15.19 4.07 0.22
C GLY A 62 -16.23 4.55 -0.80
N GLY A 63 -15.82 5.20 -1.90
CA GLY A 63 -16.70 6.03 -2.72
C GLY A 63 -17.30 7.24 -1.99
N GLN A 64 -16.79 7.59 -0.82
CA GLN A 64 -17.25 8.70 0.00
C GLN A 64 -16.68 10.03 -0.50
N ALA A 65 -17.49 11.09 -0.42
CA ALA A 65 -17.06 12.42 -0.83
C ALA A 65 -15.87 12.87 0.03
N ARG A 66 -14.89 13.55 -0.59
CA ARG A 66 -13.67 14.13 0.04
C ARG A 66 -13.93 15.15 1.16
N THR A 67 -15.18 15.29 1.58
CA THR A 67 -15.66 16.13 2.67
C THR A 67 -15.80 15.37 3.99
N GLU A 68 -15.66 14.04 3.99
CA GLU A 68 -15.67 13.25 5.21
C GLU A 68 -14.36 13.44 6.00
N THR A 69 -14.45 13.38 7.33
CA THR A 69 -13.31 13.61 8.24
C THR A 69 -12.72 12.32 8.77
N ARG A 70 -13.31 11.17 8.44
CA ARG A 70 -12.94 9.84 8.93
C ARG A 70 -12.78 8.91 7.75
N TYR A 71 -11.61 8.28 7.67
CA TYR A 71 -11.30 7.27 6.66
C TYR A 71 -10.73 6.08 7.39
N ASN A 72 -10.96 4.87 6.87
CA ASN A 72 -10.27 3.70 7.37
C ASN A 72 -8.97 3.50 6.59
N GLN A 73 -7.98 2.92 7.24
CA GLN A 73 -6.77 2.42 6.62
C GLN A 73 -7.02 0.98 6.18
N ARG A 74 -6.53 0.61 5.00
CA ARG A 74 -6.58 -0.75 4.47
C ARG A 74 -5.19 -1.28 4.23
N ALA A 75 -4.99 -2.55 4.54
CA ALA A 75 -3.85 -3.34 4.10
C ALA A 75 -4.34 -4.28 2.99
N ASN A 76 -3.88 -4.02 1.78
CA ASN A 76 -4.22 -4.78 0.58
C ASN A 76 -3.09 -5.77 0.28
N ILE A 77 -3.36 -7.05 0.50
CA ILE A 77 -2.45 -8.15 0.20
C ILE A 77 -2.71 -8.58 -1.25
N ILE A 78 -1.65 -8.55 -2.07
CA ILE A 78 -1.66 -8.86 -3.49
C ILE A 78 -0.66 -9.99 -3.71
N GLY A 79 -1.05 -11.02 -4.44
CA GLY A 79 -0.19 -12.16 -4.75
C GLY A 79 -0.30 -12.58 -6.22
N GLU A 80 0.40 -13.66 -6.57
CA GLU A 80 0.32 -14.27 -7.90
C GLU A 80 -1.14 -14.67 -8.27
N ASP A 81 -1.40 -14.89 -9.56
CA ASP A 81 -2.70 -15.35 -10.08
C ASP A 81 -3.90 -14.47 -9.68
N GLU A 82 -3.69 -13.15 -9.64
CA GLU A 82 -4.70 -12.16 -9.22
C GLU A 82 -5.21 -12.36 -7.78
N TYR A 83 -4.43 -13.03 -6.92
CA TYR A 83 -4.74 -13.14 -5.50
C TYR A 83 -4.85 -11.75 -4.87
N PHE A 84 -5.95 -11.52 -4.18
CA PHE A 84 -6.20 -10.27 -3.48
C PHE A 84 -7.00 -10.48 -2.21
N LYS A 85 -6.54 -9.85 -1.13
CA LYS A 85 -7.28 -9.74 0.13
C LYS A 85 -7.07 -8.36 0.75
N SER A 86 -8.15 -7.68 1.12
CA SER A 86 -8.09 -6.41 1.84
C SER A 86 -8.46 -6.61 3.31
N VAL A 87 -7.75 -5.93 4.20
CA VAL A 87 -7.98 -5.96 5.65
C VAL A 87 -8.11 -4.52 6.16
N ASN A 88 -9.17 -4.21 6.89
CA ASN A 88 -9.29 -2.93 7.59
C ASN A 88 -8.34 -2.90 8.79
N VAL A 89 -7.43 -1.92 8.81
CA VAL A 89 -6.39 -1.75 9.85
C VAL A 89 -6.88 -0.85 10.98
N GLY A 90 -7.94 -0.07 10.75
CA GLY A 90 -8.54 0.85 11.70
C GLY A 90 -8.78 2.23 11.10
N GLU A 91 -9.28 3.15 11.92
CA GLU A 91 -9.50 4.54 11.52
C GLU A 91 -8.17 5.29 11.34
N ALA A 92 -8.02 5.98 10.20
CA ALA A 92 -6.89 6.84 9.90
C ALA A 92 -6.92 8.09 10.77
N LEU A 93 -5.76 8.46 11.32
CA LEU A 93 -5.64 9.68 12.09
C LEU A 93 -5.73 10.90 11.17
N ASN A 94 -6.74 11.74 11.39
CA ASN A 94 -6.92 13.00 10.68
C ASN A 94 -6.16 14.12 11.39
N HIS A 95 -5.10 14.61 10.75
CA HIS A 95 -4.33 15.78 11.17
C HIS A 95 -4.83 17.09 10.56
N GLY A 96 -5.92 17.03 9.79
CA GLY A 96 -6.55 18.19 9.18
C GLY A 96 -6.90 19.24 10.21
N LYS A 97 -6.47 20.48 9.96
CA LYS A 97 -6.83 21.64 10.80
C LYS A 97 -7.97 22.40 10.14
N HIS A 98 -8.83 22.99 10.97
CA HIS A 98 -9.78 23.97 10.48
C HIS A 98 -9.02 25.16 9.87
N ASN A 99 -9.40 25.53 8.65
CA ASN A 99 -8.97 26.79 8.09
C ASN A 99 -9.77 27.96 8.72
N LYS A 100 -9.37 29.20 8.41
CA LYS A 100 -10.02 30.42 8.92
C LYS A 100 -11.52 30.54 8.60
N PHE A 101 -12.05 29.70 7.72
CA PHE A 101 -13.45 29.65 7.30
C PHE A 101 -14.20 28.43 7.88
N GLY A 102 -13.58 27.67 8.78
CA GLY A 102 -14.19 26.50 9.44
C GLY A 102 -14.11 25.19 8.65
N PHE A 103 -13.62 25.20 7.40
CA PHE A 103 -13.45 23.96 6.61
C PHE A 103 -12.23 23.18 7.09
N VAL A 104 -12.37 21.86 7.22
CA VAL A 104 -11.26 20.93 7.49
C VAL A 104 -10.76 20.41 6.14
N LEU A 105 -9.49 20.65 5.83
CA LEU A 105 -8.81 19.89 4.78
C LEU A 105 -8.27 18.63 5.43
N PRO A 106 -8.79 17.43 5.09
CA PRO A 106 -8.32 16.20 5.72
C PRO A 106 -6.86 15.97 5.37
N VAL A 107 -6.03 15.72 6.39
CA VAL A 107 -4.63 15.32 6.21
C VAL A 107 -4.46 14.01 6.96
N PHE A 108 -4.51 12.90 6.24
CA PHE A 108 -4.38 11.59 6.85
C PHE A 108 -2.94 11.14 6.84
N SER A 109 -2.47 10.62 7.97
CA SER A 109 -1.24 9.86 8.00
C SER A 109 -1.52 8.44 7.55
N CYS A 110 -0.91 8.03 6.44
CA CYS A 110 -0.80 6.62 6.12
C CYS A 110 0.30 6.01 7.01
N PRO A 111 0.08 4.81 7.58
CA PRO A 111 1.10 4.12 8.35
C PRO A 111 2.32 3.89 7.45
N LEU A 112 3.51 4.21 7.94
CA LEU A 112 4.74 3.76 7.29
C LEU A 112 4.96 2.30 7.70
N VAL A 113 4.93 1.39 6.73
CA VAL A 113 5.38 0.02 6.98
C VAL A 113 6.90 -0.02 7.03
N CYS A 114 7.42 -0.64 8.09
CA CYS A 114 8.77 -1.14 8.09
C CYS A 114 8.66 -2.66 7.85
N PRO A 115 9.31 -3.22 6.82
CA PRO A 115 9.47 -4.66 6.73
C PRO A 115 10.33 -5.09 7.92
N TYR A 116 9.66 -5.43 9.03
CA TYR A 116 10.35 -5.89 10.21
C TYR A 116 10.88 -7.28 9.90
N VAL A 117 12.17 -7.36 9.61
CA VAL A 117 12.94 -8.59 9.76
C VAL A 117 13.43 -8.55 11.20
N PRO A 118 12.80 -9.24 12.17
CA PRO A 118 13.45 -9.44 13.45
C PRO A 118 14.79 -10.08 13.10
N SER A 119 15.89 -9.39 13.37
CA SER A 119 17.18 -10.07 13.40
C SER A 119 16.97 -11.30 14.27
N SER A 120 17.33 -12.48 13.77
CA SER A 120 17.39 -13.73 14.54
C SER A 120 18.44 -13.67 15.67
N ALA A 121 18.71 -12.47 16.20
CA ALA A 121 19.42 -12.26 17.44
C ALA A 121 18.60 -12.95 18.54
N GLN A 122 19.07 -14.13 18.94
CA GLN A 122 18.58 -14.79 20.13
C GLN A 122 18.71 -13.80 21.29
N LEU A 123 17.59 -13.46 21.91
CA LEU A 123 17.59 -12.77 23.19
C LEU A 123 18.29 -13.71 24.19
N GLN A 124 19.56 -13.43 24.51
CA GLN A 124 20.22 -14.08 25.63
C GLN A 124 19.53 -13.57 26.89
N VAL A 125 18.59 -14.36 27.40
CA VAL A 125 18.07 -14.17 28.74
C VAL A 125 19.20 -14.63 29.67
N GLN A 126 19.95 -13.67 30.22
CA GLN A 126 20.88 -13.98 31.31
C GLN A 126 20.05 -14.23 32.59
N PRO A 127 20.38 -15.30 33.36
CA PRO A 127 19.66 -15.68 34.58
C PRO A 127 19.83 -14.69 35.73
#